data_AF-A0A453C1W3-F1
#
_entry.id   AF-A0A453C1W3-F1
#
_cell.length_a   1.000
_cell.length_b   1.000
_cell.length_c   1.000
_cell.angle_alpha   90.00
_cell.angle_beta   90.00
_cell.angle_gamma   90.00
#
_symmetry.space_group_name_H-M   'P 1'
#
loop_
_entity.id
_entity.type
_entity.pdbx_description
1 polymer ?
#
loop_
_entity_poly.entity_id
_entity_poly.type
_entity_poly.pdbx_seq_one_letter_code
_entity_poly.pdbx_strand_id
1 'polypeptide(L)' 'GIYSKFLELVLFTFLCWVLKIYSFYQVVLDSDAGLFGGFGRIHHTAEHFTSDCQHDNRPHSFSVYTPSRTCVVYAPMN' A
#
# COMPACT_ATOMS: atom_id res chain seq x y z
N GLY A 1 16.88 -28.19 -2.18
CA GLY A 1 18.04 -27.31 -2.44
C GLY A 1 17.61 -25.86 -2.38
N ILE A 2 18.52 -24.94 -2.04
CA ILE A 2 18.24 -23.49 -1.81
C ILE A 2 17.41 -22.86 -2.94
N TYR A 3 17.70 -23.19 -4.19
CA TYR A 3 16.96 -22.69 -5.36
C TYR A 3 15.48 -23.07 -5.39
N SER A 4 15.12 -24.27 -4.91
CA SER A 4 13.72 -24.71 -4.87
C SER A 4 12.93 -23.97 -3.78
N LYS A 5 13.56 -23.63 -2.65
CA LYS A 5 12.92 -22.86 -1.57
C LYS A 5 12.78 -21.37 -1.94
N PHE A 6 13.76 -20.83 -2.67
CA PHE A 6 13.65 -19.49 -3.23
C PHE A 6 12.52 -19.38 -4.26
N LEU A 7 12.42 -20.37 -5.17
CA LEU A 7 11.35 -20.40 -6.16
C LEU A 7 9.96 -20.57 -5.52
N GLU A 8 9.83 -21.41 -4.48
CA GLU A 8 8.59 -21.53 -3.69
C GLU A 8 8.20 -20.21 -3.04
N LEU A 9 9.15 -19.48 -2.45
CA LEU A 9 8.88 -18.19 -1.81
C LEU A 9 8.45 -17.13 -2.82
N VAL A 10 9.12 -17.06 -3.98
CA VAL A 10 8.77 -16.13 -5.07
C VAL A 10 7.41 -16.48 -5.67
N LEU A 11 7.12 -17.76 -5.88
CA LEU A 11 5.80 -18.20 -6.33
C LEU A 11 4.72 -17.92 -5.29
N PHE A 12 5.01 -18.07 -4.00
CA PHE A 12 4.07 -17.80 -2.93
C PHE A 12 3.75 -16.31 -2.83
N THR A 13 4.74 -15.41 -2.85
CA THR A 13 4.49 -13.97 -2.85
C THR A 13 3.75 -13.52 -4.11
N PHE A 14 4.11 -14.09 -5.28
CA PHE A 14 3.42 -13.80 -6.54
C PHE A 14 1.98 -14.33 -6.55
N LEU A 15 1.75 -15.54 -6.04
CA LEU A 15 0.41 -16.15 -5.93
C LEU A 15 -0.46 -15.39 -4.92
N CYS A 16 0.08 -15.07 -3.74
CA CYS A 16 -0.64 -14.29 -2.74
C CYS A 16 -0.95 -12.86 -3.24
N TRP A 17 -0.10 -12.29 -4.09
CA TRP A 17 -0.37 -11.02 -4.78
C TRP A 17 -1.46 -11.17 -5.86
N VAL A 18 -1.37 -12.19 -6.73
CA VAL A 18 -2.38 -12.47 -7.78
C VAL A 18 -3.76 -12.75 -7.18
N LEU A 19 -3.81 -13.45 -6.05
CA LEU A 19 -5.04 -13.81 -5.37
C LEU A 19 -5.55 -12.74 -4.39
N LYS A 20 -4.89 -11.56 -4.31
CA LYS A 20 -5.25 -10.46 -3.38
C LYS A 20 -5.51 -10.93 -1.94
N ILE A 21 -4.68 -11.85 -1.45
CA ILE A 21 -4.85 -12.44 -0.12
C ILE A 21 -4.35 -11.48 0.98
N TYR A 22 -3.58 -10.44 0.60
CA TYR A 22 -3.08 -9.42 1.50
C TYR A 22 -4.07 -8.27 1.66
N SER A 23 -4.27 -7.80 2.88
CA SER A 23 -4.98 -6.55 3.17
C SER A 23 -4.13 -5.36 2.75
N PHE A 24 -4.66 -4.48 1.90
CA PHE A 24 -4.00 -3.26 1.47
C PHE A 24 -4.99 -2.09 1.38
N TYR A 25 -4.45 -0.88 1.37
CA TYR A 25 -5.20 0.35 1.25
C TYR A 25 -4.89 1.05 -0.07
N GLN A 26 -5.87 1.78 -0.61
CA GLN A 26 -5.70 2.67 -1.76
C GLN A 26 -6.23 4.08 -1.46
N VAL A 27 -5.73 5.04 -2.22
CA VAL A 27 -6.13 6.45 -2.13
C VAL A 27 -7.56 6.59 -2.65
N VAL A 28 -8.44 7.20 -1.85
CA VAL A 28 -9.83 7.52 -2.23
C VAL A 28 -10.11 9.03 -2.30
N LEU A 29 -9.25 9.84 -1.67
CA LEU A 29 -9.26 11.29 -1.78
C LEU A 29 -7.84 11.83 -1.66
N ASP A 30 -7.47 12.77 -2.51
CA ASP A 30 -6.13 13.35 -2.56
C ASP A 30 -6.22 14.84 -2.89
N SER A 31 -5.84 15.71 -1.94
CA SER A 31 -5.81 17.15 -2.17
C SER A 31 -4.67 17.61 -3.09
N ASP A 32 -3.64 16.79 -3.31
CA ASP A 32 -2.53 17.08 -4.22
C ASP A 32 -2.89 16.76 -5.68
N ALA A 33 -4.06 16.17 -5.95
CA ALA A 33 -4.48 15.89 -7.32
C ALA A 33 -4.62 17.19 -8.13
N GLY A 34 -4.27 17.13 -9.42
CA GLY A 34 -4.35 18.30 -10.32
C GLY A 34 -5.76 18.90 -10.41
N LEU A 35 -6.81 18.09 -10.21
CA LEU A 35 -8.20 18.55 -10.13
C LEU A 35 -8.43 19.60 -9.02
N PHE A 36 -7.67 19.52 -7.93
CA PHE A 36 -7.75 20.44 -6.81
C PHE A 36 -6.62 21.48 -6.83
N GLY A 37 -5.86 21.58 -7.94
CA GLY A 37 -4.74 22.51 -8.08
C GLY A 37 -3.46 22.07 -7.39
N GLY A 38 -3.35 20.80 -6.99
CA GLY A 38 -2.11 20.24 -6.43
C GLY A 38 -1.10 19.81 -7.50
N PHE A 39 0.02 19.22 -7.07
CA PHE A 39 1.16 18.88 -7.93
C PHE A 39 1.10 17.47 -8.53
N GLY A 40 0.08 16.67 -8.19
CA GLY A 40 -0.13 15.32 -8.71
C GLY A 40 0.97 14.33 -8.33
N ARG A 41 1.54 14.46 -7.12
CA ARG A 41 2.70 13.64 -6.70
C ARG A 41 2.30 12.29 -6.11
N ILE A 42 1.01 12.08 -5.83
CA ILE A 42 0.50 10.86 -5.21
C ILE A 42 -0.11 9.97 -6.30
N HIS A 43 0.34 8.71 -6.34
CA HIS A 43 -0.13 7.75 -7.33
C HIS A 43 -1.35 6.99 -6.83
N HIS A 44 -2.51 7.17 -7.48
CA HIS A 44 -3.79 6.65 -6.98
C HIS A 44 -3.92 5.12 -7.10
N THR A 45 -3.15 4.48 -7.97
CA THR A 45 -3.17 3.02 -8.13
C THR A 45 -2.13 2.30 -7.25
N ALA A 46 -1.40 3.02 -6.39
CA ALA A 46 -0.43 2.41 -5.50
C ALA A 46 -1.12 1.57 -4.43
N GLU A 47 -0.66 0.34 -4.23
CA GLU A 47 -1.15 -0.56 -3.19
C GLU A 47 -0.32 -0.36 -1.90
N HIS A 48 -0.99 -0.01 -0.81
CA HIS A 48 -0.36 0.17 0.50
C HIS A 48 -0.64 -1.03 1.40
N PHE A 49 0.28 -2.00 1.39
CA PHE A 49 0.15 -3.22 2.19
C PHE A 49 0.34 -2.95 3.68
N THR A 50 -0.53 -3.53 4.50
CA THR A 50 -0.39 -3.50 5.96
C THR A 50 0.64 -4.51 6.44
N SER A 51 1.44 -4.11 7.41
CA SER A 51 2.37 -4.97 8.14
C SER A 51 1.89 -5.18 9.58
N ASP A 52 2.24 -6.34 10.16
CA ASP A 52 2.01 -6.67 11.58
C ASP A 52 3.03 -5.96 12.47
N CYS A 53 3.10 -4.64 12.32
CA CYS A 53 4.00 -3.77 13.04
C CYS A 53 3.16 -2.78 13.85
N GLN A 54 3.23 -2.87 15.17
CA GLN A 54 2.52 -1.98 16.05
C GLN A 54 3.11 -0.57 15.97
N HIS A 55 2.24 0.42 15.69
CA HIS A 55 2.60 1.83 15.63
C HIS A 55 1.44 2.65 16.20
N ASP A 56 1.74 3.63 17.07
CA ASP A 56 0.73 4.50 17.69
C ASP A 56 -0.48 3.74 18.28
N ASN A 57 -0.22 2.65 19.00
CA ASN A 57 -1.23 1.77 19.61
C ASN A 57 -2.20 1.10 18.61
N ARG A 58 -1.83 1.00 17.32
CA ARG A 58 -2.53 0.21 16.30
C ARG A 58 -1.77 -1.09 16.02
N PRO A 59 -2.44 -2.24 15.87
CA PRO A 59 -1.79 -3.53 15.65
C PRO A 59 -1.16 -3.69 14.26
N HIS A 60 -1.66 -2.96 13.27
CA HIS A 60 -1.15 -2.97 11.90
C HIS A 60 -0.88 -1.55 11.42
N SER A 61 0.14 -1.41 10.58
CA SER A 61 0.56 -0.13 10.01
C SER A 61 1.07 -0.30 8.58
N PHE A 62 1.05 0.79 7.80
CA PHE A 62 1.58 0.84 6.45
C PHE A 62 2.29 2.18 6.23
N SER A 63 3.23 2.21 5.29
CA SER A 63 4.00 3.40 4.95
C SER A 63 3.34 4.19 3.83
N VAL A 64 3.44 5.52 3.92
CA VAL A 64 2.91 6.47 2.93
C VAL A 64 3.97 7.51 2.58
N TYR A 65 3.90 8.02 1.34
CA TYR A 65 4.63 9.22 0.93
C TYR A 65 3.71 10.44 1.13
N THR A 66 4.12 11.37 1.99
CA THR A 66 3.30 12.54 2.36
C THR A 66 4.02 13.85 2.02
N PRO A 67 3.71 14.46 0.86
CA PRO A 67 4.22 15.79 0.55
C PRO A 67 3.77 16.85 1.57
N SER A 68 4.52 17.95 1.67
CA SER A 68 4.14 19.06 2.56
C SER A 68 2.82 19.70 2.11
N ARG A 69 1.97 20.04 3.09
CA ARG A 69 0.66 20.69 2.91
C ARG A 69 -0.33 19.92 2.03
N THR A 70 -0.36 18.59 2.15
CA THR A 70 -1.36 17.74 1.50
C THR A 70 -2.21 17.00 2.55
N CYS A 71 -3.43 16.62 2.17
CA CYS A 71 -4.25 15.66 2.91
C CYS A 71 -4.70 14.54 1.97
N VAL A 72 -4.61 13.30 2.44
CA VAL A 72 -4.88 12.10 1.66
C VAL A 72 -5.72 11.15 2.51
N VAL A 73 -6.76 10.58 1.92
CA VAL A 73 -7.62 9.59 2.57
C VAL A 73 -7.40 8.25 1.91
N TYR A 74 -7.22 7.23 2.74
CA TYR A 74 -7.00 5.84 2.34
C TYR A 74 -8.18 4.99 2.78
N ALA A 75 -8.62 4.06 1.94
CA ALA A 75 -9.63 3.07 2.26
C ALA A 75 -9.08 1.65 2.08
N PRO A 76 -9.50 0.68 2.92
CA PRO A 76 -9.15 -0.71 2.71
C PRO A 76 -9.78 -1.21 1.41
N MET A 77 -9.00 -1.96 0.64
CA MET A 77 -9.49 -2.63 -0.57
C MET A 77 -9.82 -4.08 -0.23
N ASN A 78 -11.09 -4.44 -0.46
CA ASN A 78 -11.62 -5.79 -0.28
C ASN A 78 -11.58 -6.59 -1.59
#